data_AF-A0A0S8DJH8-F1
#
_entry.id   AF-A0A0S8DJH8-F1
#
_cell.length_a   1.000
_cell.length_b   1.000
_cell.length_c   1.000
_cell.angle_alpha   90.00
_cell.angle_beta   90.00
_cell.angle_gamma   90.00
#
_symmetry.space_group_name_H-M   'P 1'
#
loop_
_entity.id
_entity.type
_entity.pdbx_description
1 polymer ?
#
loop_
_entity_poly.entity_id
_entity_poly.type
_entity_poly.pdbx_seq_one_letter_code
_entity_poly.pdbx_strand_id
1 'polypeptide(L)'
;MLWLYLLNAAFLITHEIDAAYWQEWDLFGLPGGIQLFLALNLLIVLVVLYGQQALVRGRPAGTVMSWVLVAGGLSAAGIHSYFIFSGDLAFRLPMSVFLLAAAFAVSLLQGAALVDAWRRSR
;
A
#
# COMPACT_ATOMS: atom_id res chain seq x y z
N MET A 1 1.22 2.83 16.22
CA MET A 1 2.17 2.81 15.08
C MET A 1 2.43 1.42 14.55
N LEU A 2 3.05 0.52 15.32
CA LEU A 2 3.41 -0.82 14.85
C LEU A 2 2.23 -1.62 14.26
N TRP A 3 1.08 -1.65 14.94
CA TRP A 3 -0.10 -2.37 14.46
C TRP A 3 -0.72 -1.75 13.20
N LEU A 4 -0.80 -0.42 13.14
CA LEU A 4 -1.31 0.28 11.96
C LEU A 4 -0.40 0.02 10.76
N TYR A 5 0.91 0.08 10.95
CA TYR A 5 1.88 -0.26 9.92
C TYR A 5 1.72 -1.71 9.46
N LEU A 6 1.65 -2.66 10.39
CA LEU A 6 1.49 -4.08 10.07
C LEU A 6 0.21 -4.35 9.28
N LEU A 7 -0.93 -3.80 9.70
CA LEU A 7 -2.19 -3.98 9.00
C LEU A 7 -2.16 -3.32 7.62
N ASN A 8 -1.61 -2.10 7.51
CA ASN A 8 -1.50 -1.41 6.24
C ASN A 8 -0.60 -2.18 5.26
N ALA A 9 0.55 -2.66 5.75
CA ALA A 9 1.46 -3.50 4.98
C ALA A 9 0.78 -4.79 4.51
N ALA A 10 0.02 -5.46 5.38
CA ALA A 10 -0.70 -6.67 5.03
C ALA A 10 -1.75 -6.42 3.94
N PHE A 11 -2.54 -5.35 4.04
CA PHE A 11 -3.52 -5.01 3.01
C PHE A 11 -2.86 -4.63 1.69
N LEU A 12 -1.82 -3.79 1.72
CA LEU A 12 -1.11 -3.38 0.51
C LEU A 12 -0.46 -4.58 -0.19
N ILE A 13 0.28 -5.43 0.54
CA ILE A 13 0.94 -6.61 -0.04
C ILE A 13 -0.10 -7.60 -0.59
N THR A 14 -1.22 -7.80 0.12
CA THR A 14 -2.27 -8.70 -0.38
C THR A 14 -2.95 -8.11 -1.62
N HIS A 15 -3.11 -6.79 -1.68
CA HIS A 15 -3.60 -6.12 -2.88
C HIS A 15 -2.64 -6.29 -4.06
N GLU A 16 -1.32 -6.23 -3.87
CA GLU A 16 -0.35 -6.51 -4.94
C GLU A 16 -0.43 -7.96 -5.47
N ILE A 17 -0.78 -8.92 -4.61
CA ILE A 17 -1.05 -10.31 -5.04
C ILE A 17 -2.32 -10.35 -5.90
N ASP A 18 -3.37 -9.62 -5.52
CA ASP A 18 -4.60 -9.47 -6.31
C ASP A 18 -4.32 -8.73 -7.64
N ALA A 19 -3.46 -7.71 -7.64
CA ALA A 19 -3.02 -7.00 -8.83
C ALA A 19 -2.26 -7.92 -9.81
N ALA A 20 -1.47 -8.86 -9.30
CA ALA A 20 -0.85 -9.88 -10.12
C ALA A 20 -1.88 -10.79 -10.80
N TYR A 21 -2.96 -11.17 -10.09
CA TYR A 21 -4.06 -11.94 -10.66
C TYR A 21 -4.77 -11.17 -11.80
N TRP A 22 -4.98 -9.87 -11.62
CA TRP A 22 -5.59 -8.98 -12.62
C TRP A 22 -4.65 -8.53 -13.73
N GLN A 23 -3.41 -9.02 -13.76
CA GLN A 23 -2.40 -8.63 -14.75
C GLN A 23 -2.24 -7.11 -14.83
N GLU A 24 -2.12 -6.47 -13.68
CA GLU A 24 -2.09 -5.01 -13.57
C GLU A 24 -0.98 -4.35 -14.41
N TRP A 25 0.09 -5.09 -14.72
CA TRP A 25 1.09 -4.64 -15.68
C TRP A 25 0.52 -4.34 -17.08
N ASP A 26 -0.52 -5.04 -17.52
CA ASP A 26 -1.19 -4.77 -18.80
C ASP A 26 -2.10 -3.54 -18.68
N LEU A 27 -2.74 -3.33 -17.52
CA LEU A 27 -3.53 -2.13 -17.23
C LEU A 27 -2.66 -0.86 -17.23
N PHE A 28 -1.43 -0.95 -16.72
CA PHE A 28 -0.47 0.16 -16.72
C PHE A 28 0.45 0.20 -17.94
N GLY A 29 0.37 -0.77 -18.85
CA GLY A 29 1.25 -0.87 -20.02
C GLY A 29 2.74 -0.99 -19.66
N LEU A 30 3.07 -1.70 -18.57
CA LEU A 30 4.44 -1.88 -18.13
C LEU A 30 5.23 -2.74 -19.13
N PRO A 31 6.42 -2.30 -19.58
CA PRO A 31 7.25 -3.11 -20.47
C PRO A 31 7.76 -4.35 -19.75
N GLY A 32 7.82 -5.48 -20.47
CA GLY A 32 8.29 -6.75 -19.91
C GLY A 32 7.27 -7.50 -19.05
N GLY A 33 6.04 -7.00 -18.92
CA GLY A 33 4.92 -7.68 -18.28
C GLY A 33 5.23 -8.12 -16.84
N ILE A 34 4.90 -9.38 -16.53
CA ILE A 34 5.09 -9.95 -15.19
C ILE A 34 6.53 -9.85 -14.65
N GLN A 35 7.55 -9.83 -15.51
CA GLN A 35 8.96 -9.79 -15.07
C GLN A 35 9.30 -8.48 -14.35
N LEU A 36 8.94 -7.35 -14.97
CA LEU A 36 9.14 -6.03 -14.37
C LEU A 36 8.21 -5.86 -13.17
N PHE A 37 6.96 -6.32 -13.27
CA PHE A 37 5.98 -6.26 -12.19
C PHE A 37 6.50 -6.95 -10.92
N LEU A 38 7.03 -8.18 -11.03
CA LEU A 38 7.61 -8.91 -9.91
C LEU A 38 8.83 -8.21 -9.31
N ALA A 39 9.70 -7.63 -10.14
CA ALA A 39 10.88 -6.90 -9.66
C ALA A 39 10.49 -5.66 -8.86
N LEU A 40 9.50 -4.90 -9.33
CA LEU A 40 8.93 -3.76 -8.62
C LEU A 40 8.26 -4.20 -7.32
N ASN A 41 7.47 -5.28 -7.37
CA ASN A 41 6.80 -5.81 -6.18
C ASN A 41 7.77 -6.33 -5.11
N LEU A 42 8.85 -6.99 -5.51
CA LEU A 42 9.91 -7.38 -4.59
C LEU A 42 10.52 -6.14 -3.91
N LEU A 43 10.77 -5.07 -4.67
CA LEU A 43 11.28 -3.82 -4.10
C LEU A 43 10.28 -3.19 -3.12
N ILE A 44 8.99 -3.14 -3.46
CA ILE A 44 7.92 -2.67 -2.57
C ILE A 44 7.92 -3.47 -1.26
N VAL A 45 7.90 -4.81 -1.35
CA VAL A 45 7.92 -5.69 -0.18
C VAL A 45 9.17 -5.45 0.69
N LEU A 46 10.36 -5.34 0.08
CA LEU A 46 11.59 -5.06 0.81
C LEU A 46 11.53 -3.72 1.55
N VAL A 47 11.02 -2.66 0.91
CA VAL A 47 10.85 -1.34 1.51
C VAL A 47 9.87 -1.40 2.70
N VAL A 48 8.75 -2.10 2.54
CA VAL A 48 7.74 -2.27 3.59
C VAL A 48 8.31 -3.06 4.78
N LEU A 49 8.99 -4.18 4.54
CA LEU A 49 9.58 -4.99 5.60
C LEU A 49 10.72 -4.25 6.33
N TYR A 50 11.54 -3.49 5.58
CA TYR A 50 12.56 -2.63 6.17
C TYR A 50 11.94 -1.55 7.06
N GLY A 51 10.85 -0.92 6.63
CA GLY A 51 10.12 0.06 7.42
C GLY A 51 9.58 -0.51 8.73
N GLN A 52 9.00 -1.71 8.70
CA GLN A 52 8.57 -2.42 9.90
C GLN A 52 9.75 -2.69 10.85
N GLN A 53 10.87 -3.20 10.33
CA GLN A 53 12.07 -3.45 11.13
C GLN A 53 12.62 -2.14 11.75
N ALA A 54 12.63 -1.05 11.00
CA ALA A 54 13.07 0.26 11.46
C ALA A 54 12.16 0.81 12.57
N LEU A 55 10.83 0.65 12.45
CA LEU A 55 9.86 1.02 13.47
C LEU A 55 10.05 0.25 14.77
N VAL A 56 10.21 -1.08 14.69
CA VAL A 56 10.44 -1.93 15.87
C VAL A 56 11.72 -1.53 16.60
N ARG A 57 12.74 -1.08 15.86
CA ARG A 57 14.02 -0.61 16.41
C ARG A 57 14.01 0.86 16.84
N GLY A 58 12.87 1.55 16.75
CA GLY A 58 12.76 2.97 17.12
C GLY A 58 13.59 3.92 16.25
N ARG A 59 13.93 3.53 15.01
CA ARG A 59 14.75 4.36 14.11
C ARG A 59 13.90 5.41 13.40
N PRO A 60 14.40 6.64 13.14
CA PRO A 60 13.68 7.68 12.40
C PRO A 60 13.20 7.22 11.01
N ALA A 61 13.98 6.34 10.37
CA ALA A 61 13.61 5.71 9.10
C ALA A 61 12.24 5.00 9.15
N GLY A 62 11.83 4.45 10.30
CA GLY A 62 10.53 3.81 10.46
C GLY A 62 9.36 4.80 10.29
N THR A 63 9.50 6.03 10.79
CA THR A 63 8.52 7.10 10.59
C THR A 63 8.44 7.52 9.13
N VAL A 64 9.59 7.66 8.46
CA VAL A 64 9.64 7.97 7.03
C VAL A 64 8.94 6.88 6.21
N MET A 65 9.29 5.62 6.44
CA MET A 65 8.67 4.48 5.76
C MET A 65 7.17 4.35 6.09
N SER A 66 6.72 4.83 7.25
CA SER A 66 5.29 4.89 7.57
C SER A 66 4.54 5.86 6.66
N TRP A 67 5.12 7.02 6.34
CA TRP A 67 4.54 7.95 5.37
C TRP A 67 4.55 7.38 3.95
N VAL A 68 5.62 6.68 3.56
CA VAL A 68 5.67 5.98 2.26
C VAL A 68 4.55 4.94 2.17
N LEU A 69 4.33 4.14 3.21
CA LEU A 69 3.27 3.13 3.23
C LEU A 69 1.86 3.76 3.20
N VAL A 70 1.65 4.86 3.93
CA VAL A 70 0.40 5.64 3.84
C VAL A 70 0.17 6.15 2.42
N ALA A 71 1.20 6.71 1.78
CA ALA A 71 1.09 7.18 0.40
C ALA A 71 0.74 6.01 -0.55
N GLY A 72 1.39 4.86 -0.42
CA GLY A 72 1.10 3.67 -1.22
C GLY A 72 -0.35 3.21 -1.10
N GLY A 73 -0.87 3.05 0.12
CA GLY A 73 -2.25 2.62 0.33
C GLY A 73 -3.30 3.62 -0.17
N LEU A 74 -3.04 4.94 -0.04
CA LEU A 74 -3.92 5.97 -0.61
C LEU A 74 -3.86 6.01 -2.14
N SER A 75 -2.68 5.85 -2.72
CA SER A 75 -2.49 5.79 -4.18
C SER A 75 -3.20 4.60 -4.79
N ALA A 76 -3.06 3.40 -4.20
CA ALA A 76 -3.73 2.20 -4.69
C ALA A 76 -5.26 2.39 -4.69
N ALA A 77 -5.83 2.80 -3.56
CA ALA A 77 -7.27 3.08 -3.47
C ALA A 77 -7.73 4.15 -4.46
N GLY A 78 -6.97 5.22 -4.66
CA GLY A 78 -7.29 6.29 -5.60
C GLY A 78 -7.29 5.83 -7.06
N ILE A 79 -6.22 5.15 -7.48
CA ILE A 79 -6.05 4.67 -8.86
C ILE A 79 -7.13 3.63 -9.20
N HIS A 80 -7.38 2.66 -8.32
CA HIS A 80 -8.40 1.65 -8.59
C HIS A 80 -9.82 2.20 -8.51
N SER A 81 -10.08 3.18 -7.64
CA SER A 81 -11.36 3.90 -7.66
C SER A 81 -11.59 4.54 -9.04
N TYR A 82 -10.57 5.20 -9.60
CA TYR A 82 -10.67 5.78 -10.95
C TYR A 82 -10.98 4.73 -12.02
N PHE A 83 -10.29 3.59 -12.04
CA PHE A 83 -10.57 2.52 -13.01
C PHE A 83 -11.98 1.91 -12.84
N ILE A 84 -12.39 1.64 -11.60
CA ILE A 84 -13.73 1.10 -11.30
C ILE A 84 -14.81 2.08 -11.79
N PHE A 85 -14.69 3.38 -11.50
CA PHE A 85 -15.65 4.39 -11.95
C PHE A 85 -15.60 4.64 -13.47
N SER A 86 -14.49 4.31 -14.13
CA SER A 86 -14.35 4.41 -15.60
C SER A 86 -14.93 3.20 -16.34
N GLY A 87 -15.48 2.21 -15.63
CA GLY A 87 -16.16 1.05 -16.22
C GLY A 87 -15.31 -0.22 -16.28
N ASP A 88 -14.07 -0.19 -15.80
CA ASP A 88 -13.18 -1.37 -15.78
C ASP A 88 -13.73 -2.45 -14.84
N LEU A 89 -13.67 -3.71 -15.26
CA LEU A 89 -14.17 -4.86 -14.49
C LEU A 89 -13.15 -5.41 -13.49
N ALA A 90 -11.87 -5.09 -13.63
CA ALA A 90 -10.82 -5.49 -12.70
C ALA A 90 -11.08 -4.93 -11.30
N PHE A 91 -10.64 -5.67 -10.27
CA PHE A 91 -10.75 -5.28 -8.86
C PHE A 91 -12.19 -5.05 -8.33
N ARG A 92 -13.22 -5.53 -9.03
CA ARG A 92 -14.61 -5.45 -8.57
C ARG A 92 -15.07 -6.64 -7.72
N LEU A 93 -14.23 -7.66 -7.54
CA LEU A 93 -14.56 -8.77 -6.66
C LEU A 93 -14.69 -8.27 -5.21
N PRO A 94 -15.57 -8.89 -4.39
CA PRO A 94 -15.81 -8.44 -3.03
C PRO A 94 -14.53 -8.32 -2.19
N MET A 95 -13.60 -9.27 -2.35
CA MET A 95 -12.35 -9.25 -1.61
C MET A 95 -11.39 -8.15 -2.12
N SER A 96 -11.32 -7.91 -3.42
CA SER A 96 -10.53 -6.81 -4.02
C SER A 96 -11.00 -5.45 -3.49
N VAL A 97 -12.31 -5.21 -3.51
CA VAL A 97 -12.92 -3.98 -2.97
C VAL A 97 -12.65 -3.85 -1.48
N PHE A 98 -12.77 -4.94 -0.72
CA PHE A 98 -12.44 -4.95 0.70
C PHE A 98 -10.97 -4.58 0.96
N LEU A 99 -10.02 -5.16 0.22
CA LEU A 99 -8.59 -4.87 0.36
C LEU A 99 -8.30 -3.39 0.10
N LEU A 100 -8.85 -2.82 -0.97
CA LEU A 100 -8.70 -1.41 -1.32
C LEU A 100 -9.30 -0.48 -0.26
N ALA A 101 -10.53 -0.77 0.19
CA ALA A 101 -11.20 0.03 1.22
C ALA A 101 -10.48 -0.05 2.57
N ALA A 102 -9.98 -1.24 2.94
CA ALA A 102 -9.21 -1.45 4.16
C ALA A 102 -7.85 -0.75 4.09
N ALA A 103 -7.12 -0.87 2.98
CA ALA A 103 -5.86 -0.16 2.75
C ALA A 103 -6.05 1.36 2.86
N PHE A 104 -7.12 1.90 2.26
CA PHE A 104 -7.48 3.32 2.37
C PHE A 104 -7.75 3.73 3.82
N ALA A 105 -8.66 3.03 4.50
CA ALA A 105 -9.05 3.36 5.87
C ALA A 105 -7.86 3.28 6.84
N VAL A 106 -7.06 2.22 6.77
CA VAL A 106 -5.88 2.07 7.63
C VAL A 106 -4.82 3.10 7.30
N SER A 107 -4.65 3.48 6.03
CA SER A 107 -3.73 4.56 5.63
C SER A 107 -4.13 5.91 6.22
N LEU A 108 -5.42 6.24 6.22
CA LEU A 108 -5.92 7.45 6.89
C LEU A 108 -5.67 7.42 8.40
N LEU A 109 -5.95 6.29 9.06
CA LEU A 109 -5.72 6.14 10.50
C LEU A 109 -4.23 6.22 10.86
N GLN A 110 -3.36 5.59 10.06
CA GLN A 110 -1.92 5.65 10.24
C GLN A 110 -1.39 7.07 10.03
N GLY A 111 -1.83 7.76 8.97
CA GLY A 111 -1.48 9.15 8.70
C GLY A 111 -1.91 10.09 9.82
N ALA A 112 -3.15 9.98 10.31
CA ALA A 112 -3.65 10.76 11.44
C ALA A 112 -2.79 10.56 12.69
N ALA A 113 -2.46 9.30 13.00
CA ALA A 113 -1.65 8.99 14.17
C ALA A 113 -0.18 9.45 14.02
N LEU A 114 0.37 9.51 12.79
CA LEU A 114 1.70 10.09 12.53
C LEU A 114 1.69 11.61 12.77
N VAL A 115 0.66 12.31 12.32
CA VAL A 115 0.49 13.75 12.57
C VAL A 115 0.37 14.04 14.07
N ASP A 116 -0.43 13.25 14.78
CA ASP A 116 -0.61 13.38 16.23
C ASP A 116 0.69 13.12 17.01
N ALA A 117 1.46 12.10 16.62
CA ALA A 117 2.78 11.84 17.20
C ALA A 117 3.75 13.01 16.96
N TRP A 118 3.76 13.59 15.76
CA TRP A 118 4.59 14.75 15.44
C TRP A 118 4.20 15.98 16.27
N ARG A 119 2.90 16.25 16.44
CA ARG A 119 2.39 17.34 17.27
C ARG A 119 2.83 17.23 18.74
N ARG A 120 2.84 16.00 19.29
CA ARG A 120 3.29 15.75 20.68
C ARG A 120 4.81 15.86 20.88
N SER A 121 5.59 15.81 19.80
CA SER A 121 7.05 15.93 19.86
C SER A 121 7.56 17.36 19.73
N ARG A 122 6.66 18.33 19.54
CA ARG A 122 6.93 19.77 19.52
C ARG A 122 6.52 20.39 20.84
#